data_AF-A0A6M0SKB8-F1
#
_entry.id   AF-A0A6M0SKB8-F1
#
_cell.length_a   1.000
_cell.length_b   1.000
_cell.length_c   1.000
_cell.angle_alpha   90.00
_cell.angle_beta   90.00
_cell.angle_gamma   90.00
#
_symmetry.space_group_name_H-M   'P 1'
#
loop_
_entity.id
_entity.type
_entity.pdbx_description
1 polymer ?
#
loop_
_entity_poly.entity_id
_entity_poly.type
_entity_poly.pdbx_seq_one_letter_code
_entity_poly.pdbx_strand_id
1 'polypeptide(L)'
;MNPKTKQLPKRRPRRQRRYRLITSGLLMLLSFSLGFGLRFQAKAASAKKDVCQDIISSQAVLSRQQLTQLLTVPERENRQAIEAIAEEPYCTLTAIEVRAGVTAERAAYPLAFDPNTWLVVLYEDEEYAGYGFKLQN
;
A
#
# COMPACT_ATOMS: atom_id res chain seq x y z
N MET A 1 39.80 -20.06 -78.39
CA MET A 1 40.01 -18.80 -79.14
C MET A 1 38.96 -17.79 -78.72
N ASN A 2 39.40 -16.59 -78.36
CA ASN A 2 38.59 -15.41 -77.99
C ASN A 2 38.58 -14.46 -79.22
N PRO A 3 37.59 -13.57 -79.41
CA PRO A 3 37.95 -12.16 -79.21
C PRO A 3 36.83 -11.20 -78.72
N LYS A 4 37.21 -10.42 -77.70
CA LYS A 4 37.20 -8.94 -77.58
C LYS A 4 35.93 -8.09 -77.81
N THR A 5 35.43 -7.59 -76.66
CA THR A 5 35.24 -6.17 -76.25
C THR A 5 34.52 -5.16 -77.14
N LYS A 6 33.52 -4.47 -76.56
CA LYS A 6 33.34 -3.00 -76.67
C LYS A 6 32.82 -2.41 -75.33
N GLN A 7 33.39 -1.27 -74.93
CA GLN A 7 33.08 -0.51 -73.71
C GLN A 7 32.33 0.81 -74.00
N LEU A 8 31.64 1.32 -72.95
CA LEU A 8 31.27 2.72 -72.59
C LEU A 8 29.98 3.33 -73.20
N PRO A 9 29.27 4.30 -72.55
CA PRO A 9 29.65 5.12 -71.37
C PRO A 9 28.57 5.40 -70.26
N LYS A 10 29.06 5.93 -69.12
CA LYS A 10 28.48 6.92 -68.15
C LYS A 10 26.98 6.88 -67.77
N ARG A 11 26.70 6.77 -66.46
CA ARG A 11 26.21 7.87 -65.56
C ARG A 11 25.97 7.35 -64.13
N ARG A 12 26.61 7.99 -63.13
CA ARG A 12 26.25 7.82 -61.71
C ARG A 12 24.96 8.61 -61.43
N PRO A 13 24.07 8.10 -60.57
CA PRO A 13 23.40 8.96 -59.61
C PRO A 13 23.76 8.55 -58.19
N ARG A 14 24.41 9.52 -57.53
CA ARG A 14 24.41 9.74 -56.09
C ARG A 14 22.97 9.60 -55.57
N ARG A 15 22.65 8.56 -54.81
CA ARG A 15 21.58 8.64 -53.79
C ARG A 15 21.98 7.88 -52.54
N GLN A 16 22.91 8.53 -51.86
CA GLN A 16 23.29 8.32 -50.47
C GLN A 16 22.07 8.30 -49.55
N ARG A 17 22.18 7.43 -48.53
CA ARG A 17 21.77 7.66 -47.14
C ARG A 17 20.35 8.20 -46.94
N ARG A 18 19.39 7.33 -46.58
CA ARG A 18 18.25 7.74 -45.74
C ARG A 18 17.40 6.64 -45.08
N TYR A 19 17.86 5.39 -44.98
CA TYR A 19 17.05 4.33 -44.33
C TYR A 19 17.87 3.41 -43.42
N ARG A 20 18.63 3.97 -42.47
CA ARG A 20 19.33 3.17 -41.45
C ARG A 20 19.31 3.78 -40.05
N LEU A 21 18.31 4.59 -39.70
CA LEU A 21 18.22 5.18 -38.36
C LEU A 21 16.76 5.31 -37.86
N ILE A 22 15.93 4.28 -38.05
CA ILE A 22 14.59 4.25 -37.40
C ILE A 22 14.24 2.83 -36.91
N THR A 23 15.20 2.10 -36.35
CA THR A 23 14.91 0.78 -35.73
C THR A 23 15.33 0.66 -34.27
N SER A 24 16.02 1.65 -33.69
CA SER A 24 16.52 1.56 -32.31
C SER A 24 15.68 2.31 -31.26
N GLY A 25 14.79 3.23 -31.65
CA GLY A 25 14.06 4.08 -30.70
C GLY A 25 12.79 3.44 -30.12
N LEU A 26 12.09 2.59 -30.89
CA LEU A 26 10.78 2.05 -30.50
C LEU A 26 10.86 1.00 -29.38
N LEU A 27 11.97 0.27 -29.27
CA LEU A 27 12.12 -0.80 -28.27
C LEU A 27 12.48 -0.29 -26.86
N MET A 28 13.06 0.92 -26.73
CA MET A 28 13.41 1.52 -25.43
C MET A 28 12.23 2.20 -24.74
N LEU A 29 11.21 2.65 -25.48
CA LEU A 29 10.03 3.29 -24.90
C LEU A 29 9.04 2.28 -24.30
N LEU A 30 8.95 1.07 -24.87
CA LEU A 30 8.06 0.01 -24.41
C LEU A 30 8.48 -0.58 -23.05
N SER A 31 9.79 -0.66 -22.77
CA SER A 31 10.31 -1.17 -21.50
C SER A 31 10.13 -0.18 -20.33
N PHE A 32 10.16 1.14 -20.61
CA PHE A 32 9.94 2.15 -19.57
C PHE A 32 8.46 2.25 -19.14
N SER A 33 7.52 2.04 -20.07
CA SER A 33 6.09 2.07 -19.76
C SER A 33 5.60 0.89 -18.91
N LEU A 34 6.14 -0.32 -19.09
CA LEU A 34 5.72 -1.48 -18.29
C LEU A 34 6.37 -1.53 -16.90
N GLY A 35 7.62 -1.06 -16.74
CA GLY A 35 8.32 -1.09 -15.46
C GLY A 35 7.79 -0.09 -14.43
N PHE A 36 7.29 1.07 -14.89
CA PHE A 36 6.81 2.13 -14.01
C PHE A 36 5.32 1.95 -13.61
N GLY A 37 4.49 1.43 -14.52
CA GLY A 37 3.06 1.23 -14.29
C GLY A 37 2.74 0.17 -13.21
N LEU A 38 3.53 -0.90 -13.14
CA LEU A 38 3.32 -1.98 -12.17
C LEU A 38 3.68 -1.59 -10.74
N ARG A 39 4.58 -0.62 -10.53
CA ARG A 39 4.96 -0.18 -9.18
C ARG A 39 3.96 0.77 -8.54
N PHE A 40 3.13 1.45 -9.33
CA PHE A 40 2.14 2.41 -8.82
C PHE A 40 0.78 1.79 -8.49
N GLN A 41 0.46 0.59 -8.98
CA GLN A 41 -0.83 -0.07 -8.68
C GLN A 41 -0.83 -0.87 -7.36
N ALA A 42 0.32 -1.13 -6.74
CA ALA A 42 0.40 -1.92 -5.50
C ALA A 42 -0.09 -1.18 -4.23
N LYS A 43 -0.45 0.11 -4.32
CA LYS A 43 -0.93 0.91 -3.17
C LYS A 43 -2.45 1.07 -3.08
N ALA A 44 -3.21 0.47 -4.00
CA ALA A 44 -4.67 0.43 -3.92
C ALA A 44 -5.17 -0.85 -3.21
N ALA A 45 -4.43 -1.34 -2.21
CA ALA A 45 -4.89 -2.40 -1.34
C ALA A 45 -6.10 -1.88 -0.55
N SER A 46 -7.29 -2.22 -1.06
CA SER A 46 -8.59 -2.24 -0.41
C SER A 46 -8.69 -1.43 0.89
N ALA A 47 -9.18 -0.21 0.80
CA ALA A 47 -9.74 0.49 1.96
C ALA A 47 -11.01 -0.27 2.40
N LYS A 48 -10.84 -1.43 3.05
CA LYS A 48 -11.94 -2.09 3.74
C LYS A 48 -12.44 -1.08 4.76
N LYS A 49 -13.71 -0.70 4.63
CA LYS A 49 -14.35 0.21 5.58
C LYS A 49 -14.22 -0.45 6.96
N ASP A 50 -13.82 0.34 7.96
CA ASP A 50 -13.70 -0.12 9.34
C ASP A 50 -15.11 -0.35 9.90
N VAL A 51 -15.68 -1.51 9.54
CA VAL A 51 -16.98 -1.97 10.00
C VAL A 51 -16.75 -2.90 11.18
N CYS A 52 -17.48 -2.66 12.27
CA CYS A 52 -17.51 -3.55 13.41
C CYS A 52 -17.96 -4.96 12.96
N GLN A 53 -17.15 -5.96 13.24
CA GLN A 53 -17.50 -7.35 13.01
C GLN A 53 -18.34 -7.90 14.16
N ASP A 54 -17.92 -7.59 15.38
CA ASP A 54 -18.61 -8.00 16.60
C ASP A 54 -18.62 -6.86 17.61
N ILE A 55 -19.80 -6.56 18.16
CA ILE A 55 -19.97 -5.53 19.19
C ILE A 55 -19.79 -6.21 20.54
N ILE A 56 -18.73 -5.83 21.25
CA ILE A 56 -18.38 -6.40 22.56
C ILE A 56 -19.13 -5.65 23.66
N SER A 57 -18.99 -4.32 23.70
CA SER A 57 -19.65 -3.48 24.70
C SER A 57 -20.17 -2.19 24.07
N SER A 58 -21.50 -2.11 23.89
CA SER A 58 -22.14 -0.97 23.22
C SER A 58 -21.99 0.37 23.96
N GLN A 59 -21.57 0.34 25.22
CA GLN A 59 -21.40 1.51 26.09
C GLN A 59 -19.93 1.87 26.30
N ALA A 60 -19.00 1.04 25.80
CA ALA A 60 -17.58 1.27 25.96
C ALA A 60 -17.15 2.56 25.25
N VAL A 61 -16.51 3.44 26.01
CA VAL A 61 -15.93 4.70 25.54
C VAL A 61 -14.61 4.94 26.28
N LEU A 62 -13.63 5.49 25.57
CA LEU A 62 -12.33 5.80 26.14
C LEU A 62 -12.29 7.25 26.64
N SER A 63 -12.04 7.43 27.94
CA SER A 63 -11.87 8.76 28.53
C SER A 63 -10.54 9.41 28.10
N ARG A 64 -10.41 10.73 28.31
CA ARG A 64 -9.12 11.44 28.08
C ARG A 64 -8.00 10.85 28.92
N GLN A 65 -8.29 10.52 30.18
CA GLN A 65 -7.31 9.97 31.11
C GLN A 65 -6.82 8.59 30.67
N GLN A 66 -7.75 7.68 30.34
CA GLN A 66 -7.41 6.34 29.84
C GLN A 66 -6.61 6.44 28.54
N LEU A 67 -7.01 7.32 27.60
CA LEU A 67 -6.24 7.56 26.39
C LEU A 67 -4.81 7.99 26.72
N THR A 68 -4.62 9.02 27.57
CA THR A 68 -3.27 9.49 27.91
C THR A 68 -2.41 8.41 28.55
N GLN A 69 -3.00 7.51 29.36
CA GLN A 69 -2.29 6.37 29.94
C GLN A 69 -1.93 5.32 28.88
N LEU A 70 -2.86 4.97 28.00
CA LEU A 70 -2.65 4.00 26.92
C LEU A 70 -1.52 4.46 25.99
N LEU A 71 -1.45 5.76 25.69
CA LEU A 71 -0.38 6.34 24.86
C LEU A 71 1.03 6.22 25.46
N THR A 72 1.16 5.81 26.73
CA THR A 72 2.46 5.53 27.37
C THR A 72 2.87 4.07 27.29
N VAL A 73 1.99 3.16 26.87
CA VAL A 73 2.27 1.74 26.74
C VAL A 73 3.19 1.51 25.53
N PRO A 74 4.40 0.95 25.71
CA PRO A 74 5.27 0.65 24.59
C PRO A 74 4.71 -0.49 23.72
N GLU A 75 4.96 -0.43 22.41
CA GLU A 75 4.66 -1.55 21.52
C GLU A 75 5.35 -2.84 21.98
N ARG A 76 4.78 -3.98 21.60
CA ARG A 76 5.19 -5.35 21.98
C ARG A 76 4.93 -5.70 23.45
N GLU A 77 4.33 -4.80 24.22
CA GLU A 77 3.73 -5.16 25.50
C GLU A 77 2.59 -6.14 25.32
N ASN A 78 2.30 -6.86 26.39
CA ASN A 78 1.21 -7.82 26.39
C ASN A 78 -0.16 -7.10 26.29
N ARG A 79 -1.10 -7.70 25.56
CA ARG A 79 -2.47 -7.21 25.33
C ARG A 79 -3.20 -6.80 26.62
N GLN A 80 -3.00 -7.56 27.69
CA GLN A 80 -3.59 -7.28 29.00
C GLN A 80 -3.16 -5.90 29.57
N ALA A 81 -2.02 -5.34 29.16
CA ALA A 81 -1.62 -3.99 29.55
C ALA A 81 -2.55 -2.91 28.97
N ILE A 82 -3.04 -3.11 27.75
CA ILE A 82 -4.04 -2.22 27.14
C ILE A 82 -5.40 -2.43 27.79
N GLU A 83 -5.81 -3.69 27.96
CA GLU A 83 -7.11 -4.04 28.54
C GLU A 83 -7.25 -3.60 30.01
N ALA A 84 -6.14 -3.53 30.77
CA ALA A 84 -6.15 -2.99 32.13
C ALA A 84 -6.43 -1.47 32.20
N ILE A 85 -6.20 -0.74 31.09
CA ILE A 85 -6.41 0.71 31.02
C ILE A 85 -7.75 1.03 30.34
N ALA A 86 -7.98 0.42 29.19
CA ALA A 86 -9.11 0.71 28.32
C ALA A 86 -10.34 -0.18 28.58
N GLU A 87 -10.20 -1.20 29.44
CA GLU A 87 -11.23 -2.21 29.68
C GLU A 87 -11.64 -2.89 28.36
N GLU A 88 -12.93 -3.16 28.18
CA GLU A 88 -13.46 -3.78 26.97
C GLU A 88 -13.59 -2.78 25.82
N PRO A 89 -13.25 -3.17 24.58
CA PRO A 89 -13.52 -2.34 23.41
C PRO A 89 -15.02 -2.27 23.10
N TYR A 90 -15.39 -1.28 22.29
CA TYR A 90 -16.73 -1.20 21.73
C TYR A 90 -17.00 -2.36 20.77
N CYS A 91 -16.07 -2.59 19.85
CA CYS A 91 -16.18 -3.65 18.86
C CYS A 91 -14.82 -4.13 18.37
N THR A 92 -14.80 -5.30 17.74
CA THR A 92 -13.68 -5.74 16.90
C THR A 92 -13.90 -5.28 15.46
N LEU A 93 -12.82 -4.92 14.78
CA LEU A 93 -12.83 -4.58 13.36
C LEU A 93 -12.26 -5.74 12.54
N THR A 94 -12.46 -5.66 11.22
CA THR A 94 -11.86 -6.63 10.31
C THR A 94 -10.34 -6.64 10.43
N ALA A 95 -9.79 -7.80 10.78
CA ALA A 95 -8.35 -8.03 10.84
C ALA A 95 -7.68 -7.69 9.50
N ILE A 96 -6.45 -7.18 9.58
CA ILE A 96 -5.69 -6.71 8.41
C ILE A 96 -4.32 -7.36 8.38
N GLU A 97 -3.78 -7.56 7.19
CA GLU A 97 -2.36 -7.86 7.05
C GLU A 97 -1.55 -6.56 7.18
N VAL A 98 -0.74 -6.46 8.23
CA VAL A 98 0.17 -5.32 8.45
C VAL A 98 1.49 -5.49 7.71
N ARG A 99 1.87 -6.75 7.43
CA ARG A 99 2.99 -7.17 6.60
C ARG A 99 2.68 -8.57 6.04
N ALA A 100 3.43 -9.00 5.03
CA ALA A 100 3.17 -10.27 4.36
C ALA A 100 3.13 -11.44 5.36
N GLY A 101 1.97 -12.11 5.42
CA GLY A 101 1.75 -13.26 6.29
C GLY A 101 1.54 -12.94 7.78
N VAL A 102 1.42 -11.66 8.15
CA VAL A 102 1.17 -11.25 9.55
C VAL A 102 -0.12 -10.47 9.61
N THR A 103 -1.07 -11.08 10.31
CA THR A 103 -2.41 -10.54 10.53
C THR A 103 -2.45 -9.86 11.87
N ALA A 104 -3.00 -8.65 11.91
CA ALA A 104 -3.28 -7.92 13.14
C ALA A 104 -4.78 -7.92 13.42
N GLU A 105 -5.14 -8.30 14.64
CA GLU A 105 -6.45 -8.07 15.22
C GLU A 105 -6.62 -6.59 15.53
N ARG A 106 -7.89 -6.14 15.58
CA ARG A 106 -8.21 -4.72 15.68
C ARG A 106 -9.36 -4.51 16.64
N ALA A 107 -9.14 -3.68 17.65
CA ALA A 107 -10.14 -3.30 18.63
C ALA A 107 -10.43 -1.79 18.52
N ALA A 108 -11.71 -1.41 18.53
CA ALA A 108 -12.14 -0.03 18.41
C ALA A 108 -12.67 0.51 19.74
N TYR A 109 -12.20 1.70 20.11
CA TYR A 109 -12.58 2.43 21.31
C TYR A 109 -13.03 3.85 20.93
N PRO A 110 -14.34 4.14 20.89
CA PRO A 110 -14.85 5.48 20.68
C PRO A 110 -14.34 6.44 21.75
N LEU A 111 -13.96 7.66 21.38
CA LEU A 111 -13.48 8.63 22.36
C LEU A 111 -14.67 9.31 23.05
N ALA A 112 -14.72 9.27 24.37
CA ALA A 112 -15.82 9.86 25.15
C ALA A 112 -15.97 11.37 24.93
N PHE A 113 -14.87 12.05 24.58
CA PHE A 113 -14.79 13.50 24.40
C PHE A 113 -14.82 13.95 22.93
N ASP A 114 -14.82 13.00 21.99
CA ASP A 114 -14.97 13.24 20.57
C ASP A 114 -15.64 12.00 19.92
N PRO A 115 -16.97 11.91 19.97
CA PRO A 115 -17.69 10.70 19.57
C PRO A 115 -17.51 10.28 18.11
N ASN A 116 -17.05 11.20 17.26
CA ASN A 116 -16.80 10.94 15.84
C ASN A 116 -15.39 10.39 15.57
N THR A 117 -14.56 10.27 16.61
CA THR A 117 -13.19 9.76 16.51
C THR A 117 -13.04 8.52 17.37
N TRP A 118 -12.49 7.46 16.79
CA TRP A 118 -12.21 6.20 17.46
C TRP A 118 -10.70 6.00 17.54
N LEU A 119 -10.23 5.51 18.69
CA LEU A 119 -8.92 4.89 18.80
C LEU A 119 -9.05 3.44 18.32
N VAL A 120 -8.25 3.05 17.33
CA VAL A 120 -8.15 1.66 16.88
C VAL A 120 -6.81 1.11 17.34
N VAL A 121 -6.84 0.09 18.19
CA VAL A 121 -5.67 -0.63 18.67
C VAL A 121 -5.43 -1.87 17.80
N LEU A 122 -4.17 -2.13 17.49
CA LEU A 122 -3.72 -3.30 16.74
C LEU A 122 -3.08 -4.30 17.70
N TYR A 123 -3.39 -5.59 17.52
CA TYR A 123 -2.73 -6.68 18.22
C TYR A 123 -2.15 -7.68 17.22
N GLU A 124 -0.90 -8.09 17.43
CA GLU A 124 -0.29 -9.25 16.78
C GLU A 124 -0.28 -10.38 17.83
N ASP A 125 -1.13 -11.39 17.67
CA ASP A 125 -1.39 -12.41 18.69
C ASP A 125 -1.78 -11.76 20.06
N GLU A 126 -1.00 -12.03 21.12
CA GLU A 126 -1.21 -11.48 22.47
C GLU A 126 -0.39 -10.21 22.74
N GLU A 127 0.19 -9.60 21.70
CA GLU A 127 1.05 -8.42 21.83
C GLU A 127 0.39 -7.18 21.22
N TYR A 128 0.46 -6.07 21.93
CA TYR A 128 0.09 -4.75 21.44
C TYR A 128 1.04 -4.31 20.32
N ALA A 129 0.50 -4.04 19.14
CA ALA A 129 1.26 -3.72 17.93
C ALA A 129 1.16 -2.25 17.51
N GLY A 130 0.45 -1.41 18.28
CA GLY A 130 0.29 0.02 18.00
C GLY A 130 -1.17 0.47 17.94
N TYR A 131 -1.39 1.75 17.62
CA TYR A 131 -2.72 2.33 17.46
C TYR A 131 -2.80 3.31 16.30
N GLY A 132 -4.02 3.65 15.90
CA GLY A 132 -4.31 4.77 15.02
C GLY A 132 -5.67 5.37 15.30
N PHE A 133 -5.83 6.66 15.02
CA PHE A 133 -7.13 7.33 15.11
C PHE A 133 -7.89 7.19 13.79
N LYS A 134 -9.20 6.95 13.89
CA LYS A 134 -10.12 6.85 12.75
C LYS A 134 -11.32 7.75 12.97
N LEU A 135 -11.70 8.47 11.92
CA LEU A 135 -12.94 9.24 11.87
C LEU A 135 -14.08 8.31 11.48
N GLN A 136 -15.21 8.44 12.16
CA GLN A 136 -16.45 7.75 11.83
C GLN A 136 -17.11 8.50 10.66
N ASN A 137 -16.95 7.95 9.44
CA ASN A 137 -17.55 8.46 8.19
C ASN A 137 -18.81 7.70 7.77
#